data_AF-A0A4R1RQZ8-F1
#
_entry.id   AF-A0A4R1RQZ8-F1
#
_cell.length_a   1.000
_cell.length_b   1.000
_cell.length_c   1.000
_cell.angle_alpha   90.00
_cell.angle_beta   90.00
_cell.angle_gamma   90.00
#
_symmetry.space_group_name_H-M   'P 1'
#
loop_
_entity.id
_entity.type
_entity.pdbx_description
1 polymer ?
#
loop_
_entity_poly.entity_id
_entity_poly.type
_entity_poly.pdbx_seq_one_letter_code
_entity_poly.pdbx_strand_id
1 'polypeptide(L)' 'MEGYCVKCKEKKEIKDAAEVTMKNGRKAMKGKCPTCGTGMFRILGK' A
#
# COMPACT_ATOMS: atom_id res chain seq x y z
N MET A 1 -0.88 9.69 -0.37
CA MET A 1 0.32 8.82 -0.23
C MET A 1 0.26 7.78 -1.35
N GLU A 2 1.28 7.73 -2.22
CA GLU A 2 1.21 6.94 -3.45
C GLU A 2 1.77 5.51 -3.28
N GLY A 3 1.11 4.53 -3.88
CA GLY A 3 1.53 3.13 -3.95
C GLY A 3 1.48 2.64 -5.39
N TYR A 4 2.36 1.69 -5.72
CA TYR A 4 2.33 1.07 -7.03
C TYR A 4 1.31 -0.08 -7.04
N CYS A 5 0.33 0.01 -7.93
CA CYS A 5 -0.64 -1.06 -8.12
C CYS A 5 -0.11 -2.06 -9.14
N VAL A 6 0.23 -3.27 -8.72
CA VAL A 6 0.72 -4.32 -9.64
C VAL A 6 -0.30 -4.75 -10.69
N LYS A 7 -1.61 -4.62 -10.42
CA LYS A 7 -2.66 -4.92 -11.40
C LYS A 7 -2.79 -3.83 -12.45
N CYS A 8 -2.77 -2.57 -12.02
CA CYS A 8 -2.89 -1.42 -12.93
C CYS A 8 -1.53 -1.02 -13.54
N LYS A 9 -0.44 -1.59 -13.03
CA LYS A 9 0.96 -1.30 -13.40
C LYS A 9 1.34 0.18 -13.35
N GLU A 10 0.68 0.93 -12.48
CA GLU A 10 0.82 2.38 -12.36
C GLU A 10 0.82 2.81 -10.89
N LYS A 11 1.38 4.00 -10.63
CA LYS A 11 1.38 4.61 -9.29
C LYS A 11 0.04 5.28 -9.06
N LYS A 12 -0.61 4.97 -7.95
CA LYS A 12 -1.89 5.57 -7.54
C LYS A 12 -1.86 5.92 -6.07
N GLU A 13 -2.75 6.81 -5.66
CA GLU A 13 -3.01 6.99 -4.24
C GLU A 13 -3.57 5.71 -3.61
N ILE A 14 -3.02 5.35 -2.45
CA ILE A 14 -3.52 4.23 -1.66
C ILE A 14 -4.78 4.72 -0.93
N LYS A 15 -5.92 4.11 -1.24
CA LYS A 15 -7.19 4.32 -0.54
C LYS A 15 -7.23 3.46 0.72
N ASP A 16 -7.90 3.92 1.77
CA ASP A 16 -7.97 3.22 3.08
C ASP A 16 -6.60 2.86 3.63
N ALA A 17 -5.67 3.82 3.51
CA ALA A 17 -4.30 3.74 4.00
C ALA A 17 -4.26 3.59 5.52
N ALA A 18 -3.77 2.45 6.01
CA ALA A 18 -3.58 2.14 7.42
C ALA A 18 -2.15 1.68 7.69
N GLU A 19 -1.54 2.24 8.74
CA GLU A 19 -0.22 1.80 9.19
C GLU A 19 -0.34 0.43 9.87
N VAL A 20 0.47 -0.52 9.42
CA VAL A 20 0.55 -1.88 9.95
C VAL A 20 2.01 -2.25 10.20
N THR A 21 2.28 -2.81 11.36
CA THR A 21 3.59 -3.40 11.65
C THR A 21 3.60 -4.82 11.11
N MET A 22 4.48 -5.10 10.15
CA MET A 22 4.66 -6.44 9.63
C MET A 22 5.33 -7.34 10.67
N LYS A 23 5.19 -8.66 10.50
CA LYS A 23 5.77 -9.68 11.41
C LYS A 23 7.30 -9.60 11.56
N ASN A 24 7.97 -8.94 10.61
CA ASN A 24 9.42 -8.69 10.63
C ASN A 24 9.80 -7.38 11.37
N GLY A 25 8.87 -6.75 12.08
CA GLY A 25 9.10 -5.51 12.82
C GLY A 25 9.15 -4.24 11.96
N ARG A 26 9.00 -4.36 10.63
CA ARG A 26 8.99 -3.20 9.74
C ARG A 26 7.61 -2.56 9.69
N LYS A 27 7.57 -1.23 9.74
CA LYS A 27 6.35 -0.48 9.48
C LYS A 27 6.02 -0.53 8.00
N ALA A 28 4.78 -0.78 7.68
CA ALA A 28 4.24 -0.70 6.34
C ALA A 28 2.91 0.01 6.39
N MET A 29 2.49 0.54 5.26
CA MET A 29 1.21 1.15 5.07
C MET A 29 0.42 0.25 4.14
N LYS A 30 -0.68 -0.30 4.63
CA LYS A 30 -1.58 -1.18 3.92
C LYS A 30 -2.80 -0.37 3.50
N GLY A 31 -3.23 -0.52 2.26
CA GLY A 31 -4.52 -0.01 1.81
C GLY A 31 -4.97 -0.71 0.54
N LYS A 32 -5.73 -0.01 -0.29
CA LYS A 32 -6.37 -0.55 -1.49
C LYS A 32 -6.18 0.35 -2.69
N CYS A 33 -6.16 -0.25 -3.87
CA CYS A 33 -6.19 0.48 -5.13
C CYS A 33 -7.58 1.08 -5.36
N PRO A 34 -7.70 2.40 -5.61
CA PRO A 34 -9.00 3.03 -5.81
C PRO A 34 -9.70 2.57 -7.10
N THR A 35 -8.95 2.06 -8.08
CA THR A 35 -9.51 1.62 -9.37
C THR A 35 -9.84 0.14 -9.44
N CYS A 36 -8.97 -0.74 -8.92
CA CYS A 36 -9.17 -2.19 -9.03
C CYS A 36 -9.45 -2.88 -7.69
N GLY A 37 -9.50 -2.14 -6.58
CA GLY A 37 -9.76 -2.67 -5.23
C GLY A 37 -8.64 -3.56 -4.67
N THR A 38 -7.58 -3.83 -5.43
CA THR A 38 -6.50 -4.74 -5.01
C THR A 38 -5.74 -4.16 -3.82
N GLY A 39 -5.46 -4.99 -2.82
CA GLY A 39 -4.67 -4.60 -1.66
C GLY A 39 -3.28 -4.13 -2.06
N MET A 40 -2.92 -2.92 -1.66
CA MET A 40 -1.59 -2.34 -1.88
C MET A 40 -0.87 -2.21 -0.54
N PHE A 41 0.44 -2.43 -0.57
CA PHE A 41 1.30 -2.27 0.59
C PHE A 41 2.48 -1.39 0.21
N ARG A 42 2.76 -0.37 1.01
CA ARG A 42 3.93 0.48 0.90
C ARG A 42 4.74 0.33 2.17
N ILE A 43 5.94 -0.24 2.07
CA ILE A 43 6.80 -0.40 3.25
C ILE A 43 7.27 1.01 3.66
N LEU A 44 6.94 1.40 4.90
CA LEU A 44 7.43 2.61 5.55
C LEU A 44 8.76 2.20 6.20
N GLY A 45 9.74 1.88 5.36
CA GLY A 45 11.11 1.67 5.79
C GLY A 45 11.61 2.96 6.42
N LYS A 46 12.28 2.83 7.57
CA LYS A 46 13.03 3.93 8.19
C LYS A 46 14.11 4.42 7.22
#